data_AF-A0A1S2QVT9-F1
#
_entry.id   AF-A0A1S2QVT9-F1
#
_cell.length_a   1.000
_cell.length_b   1.000
_cell.length_c   1.000
_cell.angle_alpha   90.00
_cell.angle_beta   90.00
_cell.angle_gamma   90.00
#
_symmetry.space_group_name_H-M   'P 1'
#
loop_
_entity.id
_entity.type
_entity.pdbx_description
1 polymer ?
#
loop_
_entity_poly.entity_id
_entity_poly.type
_entity_poly.pdbx_seq_one_letter_code
_entity_poly.pdbx_strand_id
1 'polypeptide(L)'
;MKNEFTISTEEYIQEYEEYDKAREQLLALYSGKKTNKTDPEIKNKTSDDNSYHLSKSSEFPHDFLIEDRVIEANRQYPSETDNLHPQLKVIQPPSSSKGILLTEKISEISFDNLNNLANKNDTLLFKEKKSLPIETLSQDNISETDNRFLDKLTTSSPKQKINENSIPEVKETKIKNIDFYIYEKLIEIHKFKCFEGELYIYDNQLGCYSLLNERQLKVIIRSGWERSIEQQLTKFKVDDVIDRLKSNKNIQINDNSFDSQTSYINFLNGVYSITEQRLLTHSPKYNFTNYINACYKRNDPKGQTFTNFLTQCTNGEKEKILMLQEIIGYIISNYTTAKKFFVFIGKPHTGKSTILDVLKEIIGGQYTSAIPLHRLGERFMKARLSKVKLNISGEINDGILKDLDTIKSLTGNDEIEAEFKGKDSFSFKNKARLAFAGNNMPLLKSADHSSAFFDRMVISIFNNTVPAHERDYYLKEKLLAERDYIVSWAVEGLLRLINNNFIFTECKESKQFKMQYIKEMNTVPNFLETCCSIDKDNEELKTHKRDLYSFYIKFCKDNCYTALNKYEFFNELKKLDLKKVKFRINGSTPLEGFKGITLIK
;
A
#
# COMPACT_ATOMS: atom_id res chain seq x y z
N MET A 1 1.40 3.46 -55.18
CA MET A 1 1.38 2.00 -55.43
C MET A 1 1.21 1.29 -54.10
N LYS A 2 0.57 0.12 -54.07
CA LYS A 2 0.65 -0.78 -52.90
C LYS A 2 2.05 -1.40 -52.83
N ASN A 3 2.51 -1.69 -51.61
CA ASN A 3 3.39 -2.83 -51.32
C ASN A 3 3.04 -3.29 -49.91
N GLU A 4 2.61 -4.54 -49.77
CA GLU A 4 2.23 -5.17 -48.51
C GLU A 4 3.43 -5.97 -48.00
N PHE A 5 3.93 -5.68 -46.80
CA PHE A 5 4.93 -6.51 -46.13
C PHE A 5 4.22 -7.50 -45.21
N THR A 6 3.80 -8.61 -45.80
CA THR A 6 3.20 -9.75 -45.08
C THR A 6 4.32 -10.61 -44.52
N ILE A 7 4.76 -10.32 -43.29
CA ILE A 7 5.61 -11.24 -42.51
C ILE A 7 4.78 -12.50 -42.24
N SER A 8 5.37 -13.68 -42.44
CA SER A 8 4.63 -14.93 -42.28
C SER A 8 4.39 -15.25 -40.80
N THR A 9 3.28 -15.94 -40.51
CA THR A 9 2.99 -16.42 -39.15
C THR A 9 4.01 -17.46 -38.67
N GLU A 10 4.75 -18.09 -39.59
CA GLU A 10 5.74 -19.13 -39.31
C GLU A 10 7.08 -18.55 -38.85
N GLU A 11 7.55 -17.44 -39.45
CA GLU A 11 8.73 -16.69 -38.99
C GLU A 11 8.58 -16.24 -37.53
N TYR A 12 7.39 -15.73 -37.16
CA TYR A 12 7.10 -15.28 -35.80
C TYR A 12 7.05 -16.44 -34.78
N ILE A 13 6.73 -17.66 -35.24
CA ILE A 13 6.76 -18.86 -34.38
C ILE A 13 8.20 -19.36 -34.20
N GLN A 14 9.03 -19.33 -35.26
CA GLN A 14 10.44 -19.70 -35.16
C GLN A 14 11.23 -18.76 -34.25
N GLU A 15 11.05 -17.44 -34.37
CA GLU A 15 11.71 -16.44 -33.52
C GLU A 15 11.31 -16.60 -32.04
N TYR A 16 10.06 -17.03 -31.76
CA TYR A 16 9.59 -17.33 -30.40
C TYR A 16 10.17 -18.65 -29.85
N GLU A 17 10.29 -19.70 -30.69
CA GLU A 17 10.91 -20.96 -30.30
C GLU A 17 12.42 -20.82 -29.99
N GLU A 18 13.15 -20.00 -30.76
CA GLU A 18 14.56 -19.71 -30.45
C GLU A 18 14.68 -18.92 -29.13
N TYR A 19 13.77 -17.97 -28.88
CA TYR A 19 13.74 -17.20 -27.63
C TYR A 19 13.52 -18.08 -26.39
N ASP A 20 12.51 -18.97 -26.40
CA ASP A 20 12.27 -19.85 -25.26
C ASP A 20 13.38 -20.92 -25.11
N LYS A 21 14.01 -21.40 -26.20
CA LYS A 21 15.22 -22.26 -26.12
C LYS A 21 16.40 -21.54 -25.47
N ALA A 22 16.69 -20.30 -25.86
CA ALA A 22 17.75 -19.49 -25.25
C ALA A 22 17.48 -19.21 -23.76
N ARG A 23 16.21 -19.01 -23.41
CA ARG A 23 15.74 -18.82 -22.03
C ARG A 23 15.88 -20.08 -21.18
N GLU A 24 15.56 -21.27 -21.69
CA GLU A 24 15.80 -22.53 -20.98
C GLU A 24 17.30 -22.82 -20.80
N GLN A 25 18.14 -22.52 -21.79
CA GLN A 25 19.60 -22.63 -21.64
C GLN A 25 20.14 -21.70 -20.55
N LEU A 26 19.63 -20.46 -20.45
CA LEU A 26 19.94 -19.55 -19.35
C LEU A 26 19.48 -20.11 -17.99
N LEU A 27 18.27 -20.66 -17.90
CA LEU A 27 17.76 -21.27 -16.66
C LEU A 27 18.56 -22.52 -16.25
N ALA A 28 19.05 -23.30 -17.21
CA ALA A 28 19.98 -24.42 -16.96
C ALA A 28 21.35 -23.92 -16.43
N LEU A 29 21.89 -22.83 -16.99
CA LEU A 29 23.13 -22.20 -16.52
C LEU A 29 23.03 -21.64 -15.09
N TYR A 30 21.87 -21.10 -14.70
CA TYR A 30 21.65 -20.59 -13.33
C TYR A 30 21.27 -21.69 -12.31
N SER A 31 20.81 -22.86 -12.74
CA SER A 31 20.41 -23.97 -11.85
C SER A 31 21.53 -24.97 -11.57
N GLY A 32 22.69 -24.45 -11.14
CA GLY A 32 23.95 -25.18 -10.95
C GLY A 32 23.91 -26.37 -9.98
N LYS A 33 23.48 -27.54 -10.45
CA LYS A 33 23.72 -28.86 -9.82
C LYS A 33 24.88 -29.56 -10.53
N LYS A 34 25.86 -30.04 -9.75
CA LYS A 34 26.96 -30.87 -10.26
C LYS A 34 26.40 -32.17 -10.85
N THR A 35 26.71 -32.43 -12.12
CA THR A 35 26.43 -33.71 -12.79
C THR A 35 27.55 -34.71 -12.50
N ASN A 36 27.26 -35.73 -11.70
CA ASN A 36 28.06 -36.95 -11.70
C ASN A 36 27.56 -37.86 -12.83
N LYS A 37 28.49 -38.40 -13.63
CA LYS A 37 28.18 -39.37 -14.69
C LYS A 37 27.94 -40.76 -14.14
N THR A 38 26.91 -41.43 -14.64
CA THR A 38 26.89 -42.88 -14.91
C THR A 38 25.99 -43.13 -16.12
N ASP A 39 26.39 -44.05 -16.99
CA ASP A 39 25.76 -44.33 -18.30
C ASP A 39 24.60 -45.37 -18.19
N PRO A 40 23.83 -45.66 -19.27
CA PRO A 40 22.42 -46.05 -19.18
C PRO A 40 22.14 -47.54 -19.39
N GLU A 41 20.91 -48.00 -19.07
CA GLU A 41 20.23 -49.04 -19.88
C GLU A 41 18.70 -49.18 -19.65
N ILE A 42 18.05 -49.96 -20.54
CA ILE A 42 16.73 -50.64 -20.44
C ILE A 42 15.43 -49.79 -20.55
N LYS A 43 15.02 -49.60 -21.82
CA LYS A 43 13.75 -50.02 -22.47
C LYS A 43 12.44 -50.21 -21.66
N ASN A 44 11.32 -49.83 -22.32
CA ASN A 44 9.95 -50.42 -22.23
C ASN A 44 9.16 -50.16 -20.93
N LYS A 45 7.81 -50.11 -20.88
CA LYS A 45 6.74 -49.92 -21.90
C LYS A 45 5.42 -49.55 -21.15
N THR A 46 4.34 -49.35 -21.91
CA THR A 46 2.89 -49.54 -21.59
C THR A 46 2.52 -50.29 -20.30
N SER A 47 1.39 -50.01 -19.61
CA SER A 47 0.36 -48.95 -19.75
C SER A 47 -0.68 -49.08 -18.60
N ASP A 48 -1.68 -48.19 -18.58
CA ASP A 48 -3.06 -48.37 -18.09
C ASP A 48 -3.36 -48.89 -16.66
N ASP A 49 -3.96 -47.97 -15.89
CA ASP A 49 -5.25 -48.13 -15.19
C ASP A 49 -5.42 -48.83 -13.82
N ASN A 50 -6.49 -48.33 -13.17
CA ASN A 50 -7.29 -48.89 -12.08
C ASN A 50 -6.66 -49.02 -10.67
N SER A 51 -6.80 -47.92 -9.94
CA SER A 51 -7.55 -47.84 -8.68
C SER A 51 -7.96 -49.15 -7.96
N TYR A 52 -7.73 -49.20 -6.64
CA TYR A 52 -8.78 -49.61 -5.68
C TYR A 52 -8.56 -49.01 -4.28
N HIS A 53 -9.63 -49.04 -3.47
CA HIS A 53 -9.84 -48.34 -2.21
C HIS A 53 -9.31 -49.07 -0.94
N LEU A 54 -9.37 -48.34 0.20
CA LEU A 54 -9.73 -48.83 1.55
C LEU A 54 -8.69 -49.55 2.46
N SER A 55 -7.90 -48.72 3.16
CA SER A 55 -7.90 -48.61 4.66
C SER A 55 -7.21 -49.64 5.59
N LYS A 56 -6.97 -49.16 6.83
CA LYS A 56 -6.73 -49.86 8.13
C LYS A 56 -5.29 -50.21 8.60
N SER A 57 -4.78 -49.33 9.47
CA SER A 57 -4.31 -49.58 10.86
C SER A 57 -3.30 -50.69 11.22
N SER A 58 -2.08 -50.25 11.59
CA SER A 58 -1.32 -50.61 12.81
C SER A 58 -0.24 -49.51 12.99
N GLU A 59 0.06 -48.91 14.14
CA GLU A 59 0.45 -49.43 15.48
C GLU A 59 1.83 -50.12 15.51
N PHE A 60 2.85 -49.29 15.81
CA PHE A 60 4.01 -49.50 16.71
C PHE A 60 4.88 -50.78 16.63
N PRO A 61 6.22 -50.64 16.81
CA PRO A 61 6.75 -50.58 18.18
C PRO A 61 7.81 -49.49 18.44
N HIS A 62 8.14 -49.34 19.73
CA HIS A 62 9.35 -48.70 20.27
C HIS A 62 10.62 -49.53 19.88
N ASP A 63 11.89 -49.11 20.05
CA ASP A 63 12.55 -48.42 21.16
C ASP A 63 13.86 -47.73 20.73
N PHE A 64 14.28 -46.70 21.49
CA PHE A 64 15.65 -46.62 22.05
C PHE A 64 15.76 -45.52 23.13
N LEU A 65 16.19 -45.88 24.34
CA LEU A 65 16.42 -45.00 25.49
C LEU A 65 17.83 -45.26 26.07
N ILE A 66 18.59 -44.18 26.35
CA ILE A 66 19.56 -44.01 27.45
C ILE A 66 19.58 -42.48 27.71
N GLU A 67 19.01 -41.95 28.82
CA GLU A 67 19.65 -41.50 30.08
C GLU A 67 20.69 -40.36 29.90
N ASP A 68 20.84 -39.35 30.78
CA ASP A 68 20.42 -39.13 32.18
C ASP A 68 19.32 -38.03 32.33
N ARG A 69 18.46 -37.92 33.37
CA ARG A 69 18.59 -37.96 34.86
C ARG A 69 19.28 -36.70 35.45
N VAL A 70 18.90 -36.13 36.61
CA VAL A 70 17.97 -36.58 37.69
C VAL A 70 17.43 -35.42 38.57
N ILE A 71 16.19 -35.55 39.09
CA ILE A 71 15.55 -34.95 40.32
C ILE A 71 15.54 -33.39 40.48
N GLU A 72 14.42 -32.67 40.68
CA GLU A 72 13.17 -32.81 41.47
C GLU A 72 13.20 -32.23 42.91
N ALA A 73 12.22 -31.36 43.24
CA ALA A 73 11.54 -31.32 44.54
C ALA A 73 10.29 -30.39 44.52
N ASN A 74 9.10 -31.01 44.40
CA ASN A 74 7.91 -30.90 45.27
C ASN A 74 7.34 -29.50 45.67
N ARG A 75 6.06 -29.19 45.33
CA ARG A 75 4.78 -29.42 46.08
C ARG A 75 4.60 -28.50 47.33
N GLN A 76 3.40 -28.01 47.73
CA GLN A 76 2.04 -27.92 47.13
C GLN A 76 1.14 -26.99 47.98
N TYR A 77 0.27 -26.18 47.32
CA TYR A 77 -1.05 -25.70 47.82
C TYR A 77 -1.16 -24.76 49.06
N PRO A 78 -2.34 -24.15 49.38
CA PRO A 78 -2.40 -22.74 49.81
C PRO A 78 -3.22 -22.46 51.10
N SER A 79 -3.39 -21.17 51.46
CA SER A 79 -4.45 -20.70 52.37
C SER A 79 -4.82 -19.22 52.14
N GLU A 80 -6.09 -18.87 52.32
CA GLU A 80 -6.62 -17.50 52.47
C GLU A 80 -6.57 -17.08 53.96
N THR A 81 -6.56 -15.78 54.29
CA THR A 81 -7.48 -15.14 55.27
C THR A 81 -7.21 -13.64 55.52
N ASP A 82 -8.31 -12.88 55.46
CA ASP A 82 -8.75 -11.72 56.27
C ASP A 82 -7.81 -10.68 56.93
N ASN A 83 -8.12 -9.41 56.59
CA ASN A 83 -8.39 -8.26 57.47
C ASN A 83 -7.50 -7.94 58.69
N LEU A 84 -6.92 -6.71 58.71
CA LEU A 84 -7.10 -5.73 59.80
C LEU A 84 -6.56 -4.30 59.46
N HIS A 85 -7.45 -3.31 59.54
CA HIS A 85 -7.19 -1.88 59.75
C HIS A 85 -7.80 -1.52 61.15
N PRO A 86 -7.55 -0.35 61.80
CA PRO A 86 -7.07 0.93 61.25
C PRO A 86 -6.07 1.74 62.14
N GLN A 87 -5.79 2.99 61.72
CA GLN A 87 -5.65 4.24 62.53
C GLN A 87 -4.39 5.11 62.34
N LEU A 88 -4.61 6.24 61.65
CA LEU A 88 -4.23 7.62 62.02
C LEU A 88 -2.75 7.98 62.33
N LYS A 89 -2.16 8.78 61.43
CA LYS A 89 -2.11 10.26 61.64
C LYS A 89 -1.88 11.05 60.34
N VAL A 90 -2.15 12.36 60.41
CA VAL A 90 -2.19 13.32 59.31
C VAL A 90 -1.06 14.34 59.46
N ILE A 91 -0.45 14.79 58.35
CA ILE A 91 -0.04 16.19 58.06
C ILE A 91 0.45 16.31 56.59
N GLN A 92 0.10 17.42 55.95
CA GLN A 92 0.63 17.95 54.67
C GLN A 92 0.69 19.49 54.83
N PRO A 93 1.24 20.26 53.87
CA PRO A 93 2.58 20.21 53.28
C PRO A 93 3.25 21.59 53.48
N PRO A 94 4.21 21.99 52.62
CA PRO A 94 4.08 23.32 52.00
C PRO A 94 4.18 23.29 50.47
N SER A 95 3.98 24.44 49.82
CA SER A 95 3.72 24.58 48.39
C SER A 95 4.42 25.80 47.75
N SER A 96 4.14 26.06 46.47
CA SER A 96 4.57 27.21 45.62
C SER A 96 6.01 27.19 45.07
N SER A 97 6.36 28.04 44.09
CA SER A 97 5.94 28.09 42.66
C SER A 97 6.72 29.22 41.93
N LYS A 98 6.57 29.34 40.59
CA LYS A 98 7.35 30.20 39.65
C LYS A 98 8.79 29.67 39.39
N GLY A 99 9.42 29.80 38.22
CA GLY A 99 8.94 30.19 36.88
C GLY A 99 9.36 31.57 36.40
N ILE A 100 10.30 31.65 35.43
CA ILE A 100 10.55 32.72 34.43
C ILE A 100 11.74 32.30 33.51
N LEU A 101 11.84 32.86 32.31
CA LEU A 101 12.94 32.62 31.33
C LEU A 101 14.14 33.55 31.60
N LEU A 102 15.34 33.24 31.07
CA LEU A 102 16.08 34.10 30.12
C LEU A 102 17.43 33.50 29.64
N THR A 103 17.88 34.09 28.54
CA THR A 103 19.09 34.06 27.68
C THR A 103 20.49 34.10 28.40
N GLU A 104 21.66 34.04 27.73
CA GLU A 104 22.04 34.22 26.31
C GLU A 104 23.33 33.46 25.85
N LYS A 105 23.91 33.86 24.72
CA LYS A 105 25.00 33.23 23.93
C LYS A 105 26.39 33.36 24.59
N ILE A 106 27.26 32.38 24.32
CA ILE A 106 28.73 32.56 24.16
C ILE A 106 29.13 31.90 22.81
N SER A 107 30.25 32.31 22.21
CA SER A 107 30.41 32.32 20.75
C SER A 107 31.83 32.11 20.20
N GLU A 108 31.90 31.60 18.95
CA GLU A 108 33.03 31.72 17.99
C GLU A 108 34.36 30.98 18.24
N ILE A 109 35.26 31.10 17.25
CA ILE A 109 36.54 30.39 16.99
C ILE A 109 36.37 29.00 16.35
N SER A 110 36.88 28.69 15.14
CA SER A 110 37.15 29.44 13.90
C SER A 110 37.52 28.42 12.80
N PHE A 111 37.29 28.71 11.53
CA PHE A 111 37.86 27.92 10.43
C PHE A 111 39.37 28.16 10.33
N ASP A 112 40.20 27.16 10.66
CA ASP A 112 41.51 26.92 10.03
C ASP A 112 42.09 25.55 10.46
N ASN A 113 43.04 25.00 9.68
CA ASN A 113 43.71 23.68 9.86
C ASN A 113 42.99 22.41 9.34
N LEU A 114 42.44 22.44 8.12
CA LEU A 114 42.15 21.22 7.33
C LEU A 114 42.97 21.10 6.02
N ASN A 115 44.17 21.71 6.01
CA ASN A 115 45.14 21.62 4.90
C ASN A 115 46.50 21.09 5.39
N ASN A 116 46.53 19.87 5.96
CA ASN A 116 47.75 19.08 6.14
C ASN A 116 47.41 17.63 6.56
N LEU A 117 47.21 16.72 5.59
CA LEU A 117 47.40 15.27 5.74
C LEU A 117 47.26 14.52 4.39
N ALA A 118 47.92 15.03 3.35
CA ALA A 118 48.26 14.23 2.18
C ALA A 118 49.62 13.54 2.40
N ASN A 119 49.83 12.39 1.75
CA ASN A 119 51.03 11.56 1.80
C ASN A 119 51.29 10.80 3.12
N LYS A 120 50.77 9.57 3.21
CA LYS A 120 51.61 8.36 3.17
C LYS A 120 50.80 7.09 2.91
N ASN A 121 51.43 6.14 2.22
CA ASN A 121 50.95 4.77 2.16
C ASN A 121 51.33 4.06 3.46
N ASP A 122 50.52 3.08 3.89
CA ASP A 122 51.04 1.75 4.20
C ASP A 122 49.91 0.71 4.21
N THR A 123 50.25 -0.54 3.88
CA THR A 123 49.29 -1.65 3.76
C THR A 123 49.53 -2.68 4.86
N LEU A 124 48.53 -2.96 5.70
CA LEU A 124 48.53 -4.17 6.54
C LEU A 124 47.10 -4.52 7.01
N LEU A 125 46.78 -5.82 7.05
CA LEU A 125 45.53 -6.35 7.59
C LEU A 125 45.66 -6.48 9.12
N PHE A 126 44.55 -6.38 9.87
CA PHE A 126 44.18 -7.42 10.85
C PHE A 126 42.73 -7.33 11.38
N LYS A 127 42.00 -8.45 11.19
CA LYS A 127 40.82 -9.02 11.90
C LYS A 127 39.75 -8.16 12.60
N GLU A 128 38.53 -8.64 12.42
CA GLU A 128 37.26 -8.21 13.02
C GLU A 128 37.24 -8.18 14.56
N LYS A 129 36.45 -7.26 15.12
CA LYS A 129 35.65 -7.49 16.34
C LYS A 129 34.27 -6.83 16.18
N LYS A 130 33.24 -7.46 16.78
CA LYS A 130 31.83 -7.04 16.66
C LYS A 130 31.53 -5.79 17.51
N SER A 131 30.77 -4.87 16.94
CA SER A 131 30.00 -3.83 17.66
C SER A 131 28.68 -3.57 16.92
N LEU A 132 27.62 -3.18 17.63
CA LEU A 132 26.30 -3.00 17.05
C LEU A 132 26.24 -1.73 16.17
N PRO A 133 25.48 -1.73 15.05
CA PRO A 133 25.18 -0.50 14.34
C PRO A 133 24.11 0.31 15.09
N ILE A 134 24.42 1.59 15.33
CA ILE A 134 23.42 2.61 15.68
C ILE A 134 22.81 3.12 14.37
N GLU A 135 21.50 3.35 14.31
CA GLU A 135 20.82 3.84 13.11
C GLU A 135 21.20 5.30 12.78
N THR A 136 22.24 5.49 11.97
CA THR A 136 22.53 6.77 11.31
C THR A 136 21.97 6.79 9.89
N LEU A 137 21.16 7.80 9.59
CA LEU A 137 20.49 8.01 8.31
C LEU A 137 21.46 8.02 7.10
N SER A 138 21.34 7.04 6.21
CA SER A 138 21.96 7.06 4.87
C SER A 138 20.90 7.26 3.78
N GLN A 139 21.11 8.26 2.92
CA GLN A 139 20.26 8.52 1.74
C GLN A 139 20.76 7.73 0.51
N ASP A 140 21.04 6.43 0.66
CA ASP A 140 21.50 5.58 -0.44
C ASP A 140 20.67 4.30 -0.55
N ASN A 141 19.61 4.40 -1.35
CA ASN A 141 18.88 3.27 -1.93
C ASN A 141 18.55 3.62 -3.39
N ILE A 142 19.59 3.80 -4.21
CA ILE A 142 19.47 3.96 -5.67
C ILE A 142 19.04 2.61 -6.24
N SER A 143 17.99 2.59 -7.08
CA SER A 143 17.38 1.34 -7.52
C SER A 143 18.06 0.78 -8.78
N GLU A 144 18.09 -0.55 -8.93
CA GLU A 144 18.48 -1.18 -10.22
C GLU A 144 17.62 -0.67 -11.40
N THR A 145 16.36 -0.32 -11.11
CA THR A 145 15.42 0.24 -12.09
C THR A 145 15.86 1.60 -12.65
N ASP A 146 16.57 2.43 -11.89
CA ASP A 146 17.06 3.74 -12.38
C ASP A 146 18.10 3.57 -13.49
N ASN A 147 19.03 2.62 -13.35
CA ASN A 147 20.05 2.32 -14.36
C ASN A 147 19.42 1.71 -15.61
N ARG A 148 18.56 0.68 -15.44
CA ARG A 148 17.87 0.02 -16.58
C ARG A 148 16.98 0.97 -17.39
N PHE A 149 16.51 2.08 -16.79
CA PHE A 149 15.78 3.12 -17.51
C PHE A 149 16.71 4.02 -18.35
N LEU A 150 17.86 4.41 -17.81
CA LEU A 150 18.87 5.19 -18.53
C LEU A 150 19.49 4.39 -19.70
N ASP A 151 19.79 3.11 -19.50
CA ASP A 151 20.30 2.22 -20.56
C ASP A 151 19.30 2.06 -21.71
N LYS A 152 17.99 2.04 -21.42
CA LYS A 152 16.92 1.97 -22.43
C LYS A 152 16.74 3.26 -23.21
N LEU A 153 16.79 4.42 -22.55
CA LEU A 153 16.70 5.71 -23.24
C LEU A 153 17.87 5.90 -24.20
N THR A 154 19.09 5.60 -23.75
CA THR A 154 20.32 5.77 -24.55
C THR A 154 20.46 4.75 -25.69
N THR A 155 19.83 3.58 -25.60
CA THR A 155 19.81 2.57 -26.69
C THR A 155 18.71 2.78 -27.73
N SER A 156 17.75 3.69 -27.49
CA SER A 156 16.65 3.99 -28.42
C SER A 156 17.02 4.88 -29.61
N SER A 157 18.28 5.35 -29.70
CA SER A 157 18.77 6.20 -30.78
C SER A 157 18.85 5.46 -32.14
N PRO A 158 18.47 6.08 -33.26
CA PRO A 158 18.30 5.38 -34.54
C PRO A 158 19.62 5.04 -35.25
N LYS A 159 20.08 3.79 -35.15
CA LYS A 159 21.07 3.22 -36.08
C LYS A 159 20.39 2.77 -37.38
N GLN A 160 20.01 3.72 -38.23
CA GLN A 160 19.67 3.40 -39.63
C GLN A 160 20.95 3.06 -40.41
N LYS A 161 20.93 1.97 -41.18
CA LYS A 161 22.00 1.68 -42.15
C LYS A 161 21.89 2.68 -43.31
N ILE A 162 22.80 3.65 -43.35
CA ILE A 162 23.02 4.47 -44.54
C ILE A 162 23.74 3.61 -45.58
N ASN A 163 23.30 3.70 -46.84
CA ASN A 163 23.87 2.94 -47.95
C ASN A 163 25.15 3.65 -48.44
N GLU A 164 26.30 2.98 -48.44
CA GLU A 164 27.62 3.65 -48.44
C GLU A 164 27.99 4.40 -49.74
N ASN A 165 27.26 4.20 -50.84
CA ASN A 165 27.56 4.76 -52.16
C ASN A 165 26.71 5.99 -52.56
N SER A 166 26.48 6.93 -51.63
CA SER A 166 26.07 8.30 -51.98
C SER A 166 26.33 9.28 -50.82
N ILE A 167 27.56 9.78 -50.70
CA ILE A 167 27.93 10.84 -49.75
C ILE A 167 28.06 12.18 -50.52
N PRO A 168 27.11 13.12 -50.37
CA PRO A 168 27.37 14.52 -50.65
C PRO A 168 28.31 15.08 -49.58
N GLU A 169 29.26 15.95 -49.95
CA GLU A 169 30.16 16.59 -48.99
C GLU A 169 29.37 17.39 -47.92
N VAL A 170 29.28 16.86 -46.70
CA VAL A 170 28.70 17.58 -45.56
C VAL A 170 29.68 18.65 -45.13
N LYS A 171 29.54 19.85 -45.70
CA LYS A 171 30.27 21.05 -45.26
C LYS A 171 29.98 21.31 -43.79
N GLU A 172 31.03 21.60 -43.01
CA GLU A 172 30.94 21.92 -41.57
C GLU A 172 30.20 23.25 -41.32
N THR A 173 28.88 23.26 -41.45
CA THR A 173 28.03 24.36 -41.01
C THR A 173 28.02 24.43 -39.49
N LYS A 174 28.96 25.21 -38.92
CA LYS A 174 28.99 25.55 -37.49
C LYS A 174 27.59 25.92 -36.99
N ILE A 175 26.99 25.03 -36.20
CA ILE A 175 25.68 25.21 -35.57
C ILE A 175 25.80 26.37 -34.58
N LYS A 176 25.41 27.58 -35.00
CA LYS A 176 25.64 28.83 -34.25
C LYS A 176 24.95 28.89 -32.89
N ASN A 177 23.87 28.12 -32.72
CA ASN A 177 23.21 27.90 -31.44
C ASN A 177 22.95 26.39 -31.29
N ILE A 178 23.79 25.71 -30.53
CA ILE A 178 23.81 24.25 -30.41
C ILE A 178 22.83 23.76 -29.33
N ASP A 179 22.64 24.57 -28.30
CA ASP A 179 21.66 24.47 -27.23
C ASP A 179 20.24 24.45 -27.80
N PHE A 180 19.87 25.45 -28.59
CA PHE A 180 18.57 25.49 -29.28
C PHE A 180 18.37 24.30 -30.24
N TYR A 181 19.38 23.94 -31.03
CA TYR A 181 19.32 22.77 -31.92
C TYR A 181 19.05 21.46 -31.15
N ILE A 182 19.74 21.25 -30.02
CA ILE A 182 19.53 20.09 -29.15
C ILE A 182 18.13 20.10 -28.53
N TYR A 183 17.67 21.26 -28.08
CA TYR A 183 16.31 21.45 -27.56
C TYR A 183 15.23 21.06 -28.61
N GLU A 184 15.36 21.51 -29.86
CA GLU A 184 14.42 21.13 -30.94
C GLU A 184 14.45 19.62 -31.20
N LYS A 185 15.64 19.03 -31.33
CA LYS A 185 15.80 17.59 -31.59
C LYS A 185 15.27 16.72 -30.45
N LEU A 186 15.42 17.13 -29.20
CA LEU A 186 14.86 16.42 -28.05
C LEU A 186 13.31 16.39 -28.09
N ILE A 187 12.65 17.45 -28.58
CA ILE A 187 11.18 17.52 -28.72
C ILE A 187 10.67 16.70 -29.92
N GLU A 188 11.44 16.64 -31.01
CA GLU A 188 11.15 15.75 -32.14
C GLU A 188 11.19 14.28 -31.70
N ILE A 189 12.27 13.87 -31.04
CA ILE A 189 12.54 12.47 -30.66
C ILE A 189 11.62 12.02 -29.52
N HIS A 190 11.62 12.75 -28.40
CA HIS A 190 10.92 12.32 -27.18
C HIS A 190 9.55 12.98 -27.05
N LYS A 191 8.68 12.40 -26.22
CA LYS A 191 7.38 13.00 -25.88
C LYS A 191 7.42 13.43 -24.43
N PHE A 192 7.78 14.69 -24.21
CA PHE A 192 7.82 15.31 -22.89
C PHE A 192 6.45 15.86 -22.46
N LYS A 193 6.29 16.03 -21.15
CA LYS A 193 5.30 16.89 -20.50
C LYS A 193 5.98 17.70 -19.39
N CYS A 194 5.49 18.90 -19.12
CA CYS A 194 5.91 19.75 -18.01
C CYS A 194 4.71 20.03 -17.11
N PHE A 195 4.87 19.83 -15.81
CA PHE A 195 3.86 20.11 -14.78
C PHE A 195 4.57 20.74 -13.58
N GLU A 196 4.17 21.95 -13.18
CA GLU A 196 4.80 22.72 -12.08
C GLU A 196 6.34 22.84 -12.16
N GLY A 197 6.91 22.78 -13.37
CA GLY A 197 8.36 22.79 -13.58
C GLY A 197 9.07 21.46 -13.30
N GLU A 198 8.36 20.41 -12.90
CA GLU A 198 8.79 19.01 -13.00
C GLU A 198 8.60 18.52 -14.45
N LEU A 199 9.66 17.95 -15.04
CA LEU A 199 9.65 17.42 -16.42
C LEU A 199 9.43 15.90 -16.42
N TYR A 200 8.59 15.43 -17.33
CA TYR A 200 8.24 14.03 -17.50
C TYR A 200 8.51 13.58 -18.93
N ILE A 201 8.97 12.34 -19.10
CA ILE A 201 9.20 11.71 -20.42
C ILE A 201 8.34 10.47 -20.57
N TYR A 202 7.79 10.24 -21.76
CA TYR A 202 6.99 9.05 -22.06
C TYR A 202 7.85 7.83 -22.40
N ASP A 203 7.62 6.72 -21.70
CA ASP A 203 8.18 5.41 -22.02
C ASP A 203 7.21 4.61 -22.92
N ASN A 204 7.64 4.28 -24.14
CA ASN A 204 6.82 3.53 -25.10
C ASN A 204 6.61 2.05 -24.75
N GLN A 205 7.48 1.46 -23.92
CA GLN A 205 7.35 0.07 -23.45
C GLN A 205 6.40 -0.02 -22.25
N LEU A 206 6.45 0.96 -21.35
CA LEU A 206 5.66 0.98 -20.10
C LEU A 206 4.32 1.74 -20.22
N GLY A 207 4.09 2.46 -21.33
CA GLY A 207 2.82 3.15 -21.59
C GLY A 207 2.58 4.41 -20.76
N CYS A 208 3.59 4.89 -20.02
CA CYS A 208 3.46 5.93 -19.01
C CYS A 208 4.57 6.99 -19.07
N TYR A 209 4.29 8.13 -18.43
CA TYR A 209 5.21 9.22 -18.18
C TYR A 209 5.99 9.02 -16.88
N SER A 210 7.31 8.94 -16.94
CA SER A 210 8.18 8.96 -15.75
C SER A 210 8.69 10.38 -15.47
N LEU A 211 8.76 10.73 -14.18
CA LEU A 211 9.36 11.98 -13.70
C LEU A 211 10.87 11.93 -13.88
N LEU A 212 11.45 12.94 -14.54
CA LEU A 212 12.89 13.08 -14.70
C LEU A 212 13.49 13.96 -13.59
N ASN A 213 14.45 13.39 -12.86
CA ASN A 213 15.32 14.18 -11.97
C ASN A 213 16.41 14.92 -12.78
N GLU A 214 17.08 15.89 -12.15
CA GLU A 214 18.12 16.69 -12.81
C GLU A 214 19.25 15.87 -13.43
N ARG A 215 19.67 14.78 -12.77
CA ARG A 215 20.74 13.91 -13.29
C ARG A 215 20.29 13.19 -14.56
N GLN A 216 19.05 12.68 -14.58
CA GLN A 216 18.48 12.05 -15.78
C GLN A 216 18.31 13.06 -16.93
N LEU A 217 17.81 14.27 -16.67
CA LEU A 217 17.77 15.37 -17.66
C LEU A 217 19.17 15.66 -18.22
N LYS A 218 20.16 15.82 -17.34
CA LYS A 218 21.56 16.15 -17.71
C LYS A 218 22.27 15.00 -18.43
N VAL A 219 21.84 13.75 -18.26
CA VAL A 219 22.28 12.62 -19.10
C VAL A 219 21.60 12.65 -20.47
N ILE A 220 20.26 12.74 -20.53
CA ILE A 220 19.48 12.75 -21.78
C ILE A 220 19.97 13.86 -22.73
N ILE A 221 20.18 15.07 -22.20
CA ILE A 221 20.64 16.24 -22.98
C ILE A 221 22.07 16.06 -23.51
N ARG A 222 22.89 15.18 -22.93
CA ARG A 222 24.28 14.92 -23.37
C ARG A 222 24.45 13.62 -24.17
N SER A 223 23.51 12.69 -24.07
CA SER A 223 23.53 11.41 -24.78
C SER A 223 23.08 11.53 -26.25
N GLY A 224 23.62 10.69 -27.13
CA GLY A 224 23.15 10.54 -28.51
C GLY A 224 23.74 11.51 -29.54
N TRP A 225 24.64 12.40 -29.13
CA TRP A 225 25.31 13.36 -30.03
C TRP A 225 26.69 12.89 -30.49
N GLU A 226 27.19 13.48 -31.57
CA GLU A 226 28.60 13.38 -31.92
C GLU A 226 29.50 14.06 -30.87
N ARG A 227 30.73 13.58 -30.74
CA ARG A 227 31.74 14.14 -29.81
C ARG A 227 32.03 15.62 -30.05
N SER A 228 31.94 16.07 -31.30
CA SER A 228 32.03 17.47 -31.77
C SER A 228 30.95 18.37 -31.15
N ILE A 229 29.74 17.83 -30.96
CA ILE A 229 28.58 18.49 -30.36
C ILE A 229 28.67 18.41 -28.83
N GLU A 230 28.97 17.22 -28.29
CA GLU A 230 29.05 16.98 -26.84
C GLU A 230 30.11 17.85 -26.15
N GLN A 231 31.28 18.04 -26.79
CA GLN A 231 32.34 18.92 -26.29
C GLN A 231 31.92 20.39 -26.20
N GLN A 232 30.92 20.82 -26.98
CA GLN A 232 30.40 22.18 -26.96
C GLN A 232 29.29 22.41 -25.92
N LEU A 233 28.80 21.35 -25.26
CA LEU A 233 27.82 21.42 -24.17
C LEU A 233 28.49 21.80 -22.85
N THR A 234 28.66 23.10 -22.62
CA THR A 234 28.99 23.65 -21.30
C THR A 234 27.81 23.46 -20.32
N LYS A 235 28.04 23.63 -19.01
CA LYS A 235 26.97 23.60 -18.00
C LYS A 235 25.82 24.56 -18.38
N PHE A 236 26.14 25.82 -18.65
CA PHE A 236 25.16 26.86 -19.00
C PHE A 236 24.26 26.48 -20.18
N LYS A 237 24.79 25.79 -21.21
CA LYS A 237 23.99 25.32 -22.35
C LYS A 237 23.06 24.17 -21.99
N VAL A 238 23.48 23.25 -21.13
CA VAL A 238 22.61 22.17 -20.65
C VAL A 238 21.50 22.72 -19.76
N ASP A 239 21.82 23.69 -18.89
CA ASP A 239 20.82 24.35 -18.05
C ASP A 239 19.84 25.20 -18.91
N ASP A 240 20.32 25.92 -19.94
CA ASP A 240 19.45 26.63 -20.92
C ASP A 240 18.53 25.68 -21.70
N VAL A 241 19.00 24.48 -22.10
CA VAL A 241 18.13 23.45 -22.70
C VAL A 241 17.06 22.98 -21.71
N ILE A 242 17.39 22.80 -20.43
CA ILE A 242 16.40 22.45 -19.40
C ILE A 242 15.36 23.56 -19.26
N ASP A 243 15.77 24.83 -19.22
CA ASP A 243 14.85 25.96 -19.07
C ASP A 243 13.97 26.16 -20.32
N ARG A 244 14.50 25.95 -21.53
CA ARG A 244 13.69 25.92 -22.77
C ARG A 244 12.67 24.78 -22.75
N LEU A 245 13.05 23.58 -22.31
CA LEU A 245 12.10 22.46 -22.15
C LEU A 245 11.00 22.83 -21.13
N LYS A 246 11.37 23.31 -19.95
CA LYS A 246 10.41 23.72 -18.89
C LYS A 246 9.50 24.87 -19.30
N SER A 247 9.96 25.80 -20.14
CA SER A 247 9.18 26.95 -20.61
C SER A 247 8.39 26.70 -21.91
N ASN A 248 8.56 25.56 -22.57
CA ASN A 248 7.86 25.24 -23.81
C ASN A 248 6.35 25.06 -23.57
N LYS A 249 5.55 26.01 -24.09
CA LYS A 249 4.08 26.04 -24.03
C LYS A 249 3.41 24.74 -24.51
N ASN A 250 3.97 24.07 -25.52
CA ASN A 250 3.33 22.92 -26.17
C ASN A 250 3.38 21.63 -25.34
N ILE A 251 4.23 21.57 -24.31
CA ILE A 251 4.33 20.41 -23.40
C ILE A 251 3.77 20.68 -22.00
N GLN A 252 3.34 21.91 -21.70
CA GLN A 252 2.71 22.22 -20.41
C GLN A 252 1.40 21.45 -20.27
N ILE A 253 1.15 20.95 -19.06
CA ILE A 253 -0.15 20.38 -18.68
C ILE A 253 -0.64 21.02 -17.38
N ASN A 254 -1.95 21.06 -17.23
CA ASN A 254 -2.58 21.58 -16.01
C ASN A 254 -2.67 20.48 -14.96
N ASP A 255 -3.00 20.89 -13.73
CA ASP A 255 -3.31 20.00 -12.63
C ASP A 255 -4.37 18.94 -12.98
N ASN A 256 -4.30 17.78 -12.33
CA ASN A 256 -5.12 16.59 -12.57
C ASN A 256 -5.05 15.98 -14.00
N SER A 257 -4.26 16.51 -14.94
CA SER A 257 -4.16 15.98 -16.31
C SER A 257 -3.66 14.53 -16.37
N PHE A 258 -2.68 14.19 -15.51
CA PHE A 258 -2.15 12.84 -15.35
C PHE A 258 -3.14 11.92 -14.62
N ASP A 259 -3.24 10.66 -15.05
CA ASP A 259 -4.05 9.60 -14.42
C ASP A 259 -5.51 10.03 -14.18
N SER A 260 -6.06 10.77 -15.13
CA SER A 260 -7.48 11.20 -15.20
C SER A 260 -8.38 10.11 -15.81
N GLN A 261 -7.79 9.16 -16.53
CA GLN A 261 -8.47 8.12 -17.29
C GLN A 261 -8.87 6.94 -16.38
N THR A 262 -10.07 7.03 -15.79
CA THR A 262 -10.61 6.02 -14.85
C THR A 262 -11.01 4.70 -15.53
N SER A 263 -11.62 4.77 -16.72
CA SER A 263 -12.08 3.61 -17.51
C SER A 263 -10.96 2.83 -18.23
N TYR A 264 -9.69 3.05 -17.86
CA TYR A 264 -8.54 2.41 -18.47
C TYR A 264 -7.52 1.95 -17.43
N ILE A 265 -6.82 0.84 -17.70
CA ILE A 265 -5.72 0.32 -16.88
C ILE A 265 -4.51 0.09 -17.77
N ASN A 266 -3.36 0.63 -17.36
CA ASN A 266 -2.10 0.47 -18.06
C ASN A 266 -1.38 -0.82 -17.62
N PHE A 267 -1.20 -1.80 -18.51
CA PHE A 267 -0.49 -3.06 -18.28
C PHE A 267 0.79 -3.13 -19.13
N LEU A 268 1.73 -4.02 -18.79
CA LEU A 268 2.99 -4.14 -19.54
C LEU A 268 2.80 -4.39 -21.05
N ASN A 269 1.72 -5.07 -21.45
CA ASN A 269 1.41 -5.39 -22.84
C ASN A 269 0.39 -4.45 -23.53
N GLY A 270 -0.08 -3.39 -22.86
CA GLY A 270 -1.01 -2.42 -23.45
C GLY A 270 -1.97 -1.78 -22.45
N VAL A 271 -2.86 -0.94 -22.96
CA VAL A 271 -3.86 -0.23 -22.15
C VAL A 271 -5.20 -0.94 -22.26
N TYR A 272 -5.66 -1.58 -21.19
CA TYR A 272 -6.98 -2.22 -21.15
C TYR A 272 -8.09 -1.16 -21.05
N SER A 273 -8.98 -1.14 -22.04
CA SER A 273 -10.20 -0.34 -22.02
C SER A 273 -11.29 -1.13 -21.30
N ILE A 274 -11.77 -0.60 -20.17
CA ILE A 274 -12.79 -1.26 -19.34
C ILE A 274 -14.16 -1.19 -20.04
N THR A 275 -14.44 -0.09 -20.74
CA THR A 275 -15.69 0.11 -21.48
C THR A 275 -15.79 -0.79 -22.72
N GLU A 276 -14.68 -1.01 -23.43
CA GLU A 276 -14.63 -1.87 -24.63
C GLU A 276 -14.20 -3.32 -24.32
N GLN A 277 -13.84 -3.60 -23.06
CA GLN A 277 -13.32 -4.86 -22.52
C GLN A 277 -12.17 -5.49 -23.34
N ARG A 278 -11.32 -4.64 -23.95
CA ARG A 278 -10.23 -5.04 -24.84
C ARG A 278 -8.93 -4.32 -24.55
N LEU A 279 -7.82 -4.95 -24.91
CA LEU A 279 -6.48 -4.35 -24.85
C LEU A 279 -6.27 -3.41 -26.05
N LEU A 280 -5.73 -2.23 -25.79
CA LEU A 280 -5.36 -1.20 -26.76
C LEU A 280 -3.83 -1.01 -26.75
N THR A 281 -3.29 -0.48 -27.85
CA THR A 281 -1.87 -0.09 -27.89
C THR A 281 -1.56 1.06 -26.94
N HIS A 282 -0.34 1.05 -26.41
CA HIS A 282 0.24 2.16 -25.63
C HIS A 282 0.20 3.46 -26.43
N SER A 283 -0.15 4.56 -25.77
CA SER A 283 -0.22 5.88 -26.43
C SER A 283 -0.07 7.03 -25.42
N PRO A 284 0.76 8.06 -25.72
CA PRO A 284 0.94 9.23 -24.86
C PRO A 284 -0.36 9.96 -24.47
N LYS A 285 -1.42 9.83 -25.29
CA LYS A 285 -2.74 10.46 -25.08
C LYS A 285 -3.41 10.08 -23.75
N TYR A 286 -3.08 8.92 -23.17
CA TYR A 286 -3.74 8.45 -21.95
C TYR A 286 -3.21 9.12 -20.67
N ASN A 287 -2.05 9.81 -20.74
CA ASN A 287 -1.44 10.53 -19.62
C ASN A 287 -1.27 9.70 -18.33
N PHE A 288 -0.89 8.42 -18.40
CA PHE A 288 -0.56 7.66 -17.17
C PHE A 288 0.80 8.07 -16.62
N THR A 289 0.99 8.07 -15.30
CA THR A 289 2.32 8.12 -14.65
C THR A 289 2.76 6.78 -14.07
N ASN A 290 1.85 5.80 -14.05
CA ASN A 290 2.03 4.46 -13.50
C ASN A 290 1.61 3.38 -14.50
N TYR A 291 2.03 2.15 -14.23
CA TYR A 291 1.64 0.94 -14.94
C TYR A 291 1.48 -0.19 -13.93
N ILE A 292 0.72 -1.22 -14.30
CA ILE A 292 0.65 -2.48 -13.58
C ILE A 292 1.75 -3.39 -14.13
N ASN A 293 2.60 -3.89 -13.24
CA ASN A 293 3.75 -4.75 -13.53
C ASN A 293 3.31 -6.21 -13.81
N ALA A 294 2.39 -6.38 -14.74
CA ALA A 294 1.85 -7.64 -15.24
C ALA A 294 1.27 -7.43 -16.66
N CYS A 295 1.10 -8.50 -17.42
CA CYS A 295 0.43 -8.49 -18.71
C CYS A 295 -1.04 -8.90 -18.55
N TYR A 296 -1.99 -8.12 -19.06
CA TYR A 296 -3.39 -8.56 -19.13
C TYR A 296 -3.55 -9.59 -20.25
N LYS A 297 -4.05 -10.78 -19.89
CA LYS A 297 -4.30 -11.89 -20.81
C LYS A 297 -5.67 -12.47 -20.54
N ARG A 298 -6.55 -12.42 -21.55
CA ARG A 298 -7.85 -13.06 -21.48
C ARG A 298 -7.65 -14.59 -21.40
N ASN A 299 -8.16 -15.22 -20.36
CA ASN A 299 -8.08 -16.66 -20.11
C ASN A 299 -6.64 -17.22 -20.00
N ASP A 300 -5.73 -16.59 -19.24
CA ASP A 300 -4.44 -17.23 -18.89
C ASP A 300 -4.72 -18.52 -18.07
N PRO A 301 -4.14 -19.69 -18.42
CA PRO A 301 -4.32 -20.92 -17.65
C PRO A 301 -3.43 -21.02 -16.39
N LYS A 302 -2.43 -20.13 -16.22
CA LYS A 302 -1.38 -20.24 -15.17
C LYS A 302 -1.80 -19.57 -13.86
N GLY A 303 -2.80 -20.14 -13.20
CA GLY A 303 -3.38 -19.62 -11.95
C GLY A 303 -3.53 -20.62 -10.81
N GLN A 304 -2.87 -21.78 -10.86
CA GLN A 304 -3.09 -22.86 -9.90
C GLN A 304 -2.56 -22.53 -8.51
N THR A 305 -1.40 -21.89 -8.41
CA THR A 305 -0.79 -21.51 -7.12
C THR A 305 -1.65 -20.46 -6.43
N PHE A 306 -2.12 -19.47 -7.17
CA PHE A 306 -3.01 -18.42 -6.67
C PHE A 306 -4.40 -18.95 -6.33
N THR A 307 -4.94 -19.90 -7.10
CA THR A 307 -6.21 -20.59 -6.77
C THR A 307 -6.09 -21.42 -5.49
N ASN A 308 -4.97 -22.14 -5.32
CA ASN A 308 -4.67 -22.87 -4.08
C ASN A 308 -4.54 -21.89 -2.90
N PHE A 309 -3.78 -20.81 -3.06
CA PHE A 309 -3.62 -19.76 -2.05
C PHE A 309 -4.94 -19.10 -1.65
N LEU A 310 -5.80 -18.76 -2.62
CA LEU A 310 -7.15 -18.24 -2.36
C LEU A 310 -7.99 -19.24 -1.58
N THR A 311 -7.99 -20.51 -2.00
CA THR A 311 -8.74 -21.58 -1.32
C THR A 311 -8.26 -21.73 0.13
N GLN A 312 -6.95 -21.78 0.33
CA GLN A 312 -6.27 -21.85 1.64
C GLN A 312 -6.60 -20.66 2.54
N CYS A 313 -6.52 -19.42 2.05
CA CYS A 313 -6.77 -18.23 2.88
C CYS A 313 -8.26 -17.91 3.11
N THR A 314 -9.17 -18.59 2.40
CA THR A 314 -10.64 -18.40 2.52
C THR A 314 -11.44 -19.63 2.97
N ASN A 315 -10.83 -20.82 3.09
CA ASN A 315 -11.52 -22.13 3.14
C ASN A 315 -12.44 -22.38 1.92
N GLY A 316 -12.11 -21.82 0.77
CA GLY A 316 -12.97 -21.88 -0.43
C GLY A 316 -14.27 -21.08 -0.31
N GLU A 317 -14.42 -20.21 0.71
CA GLU A 317 -15.64 -19.43 0.92
C GLU A 317 -15.85 -18.44 -0.24
N LYS A 318 -16.81 -18.75 -1.10
CA LYS A 318 -17.07 -18.02 -2.36
C LYS A 318 -17.24 -16.51 -2.16
N GLU A 319 -17.91 -16.08 -1.09
CA GLU A 319 -18.07 -14.64 -0.78
C GLU A 319 -16.72 -13.95 -0.48
N LYS A 320 -15.79 -14.61 0.23
CA LYS A 320 -14.44 -14.08 0.46
C LYS A 320 -13.61 -14.02 -0.82
N ILE A 321 -13.71 -15.04 -1.68
CA ILE A 321 -13.01 -15.08 -2.96
C ILE A 321 -13.49 -13.93 -3.86
N LEU A 322 -14.80 -13.73 -3.96
CA LEU A 322 -15.40 -12.61 -4.73
C LEU A 322 -15.00 -11.24 -4.15
N MET A 323 -15.03 -11.08 -2.82
CA MET A 323 -14.58 -9.88 -2.12
C MET A 323 -13.11 -9.56 -2.43
N LEU A 324 -12.20 -10.54 -2.34
CA LEU A 324 -10.78 -10.37 -2.67
C LEU A 324 -10.58 -10.00 -4.14
N GLN A 325 -11.35 -10.60 -5.06
CA GLN A 325 -11.31 -10.27 -6.49
C GLN A 325 -11.68 -8.80 -6.75
N GLU A 326 -12.71 -8.30 -6.06
CA GLU A 326 -13.17 -6.91 -6.16
C GLU A 326 -12.18 -5.93 -5.52
N ILE A 327 -11.59 -6.27 -4.37
CA ILE A 327 -10.56 -5.48 -3.70
C ILE A 327 -9.33 -5.34 -4.62
N ILE A 328 -8.81 -6.44 -5.15
CA ILE A 328 -7.62 -6.46 -6.00
C ILE A 328 -7.92 -5.74 -7.33
N GLY A 329 -9.09 -5.99 -7.94
CA GLY A 329 -9.55 -5.31 -9.15
C GLY A 329 -9.65 -3.79 -8.98
N TYR A 330 -10.23 -3.33 -7.87
CA TYR A 330 -10.32 -1.91 -7.55
C TYR A 330 -8.96 -1.27 -7.23
N ILE A 331 -8.01 -2.05 -6.67
CA ILE A 331 -6.63 -1.62 -6.38
C ILE A 331 -5.82 -1.36 -7.65
N ILE A 332 -5.90 -2.25 -8.66
CA ILE A 332 -5.20 -2.04 -9.94
C ILE A 332 -5.88 -0.95 -10.80
N SER A 333 -7.18 -0.71 -10.59
CA SER A 333 -7.96 0.29 -11.32
C SER A 333 -7.63 1.75 -10.96
N ASN A 334 -7.98 2.66 -11.87
CA ASN A 334 -7.95 4.10 -11.62
C ASN A 334 -9.24 4.64 -10.95
N TYR A 335 -10.25 3.83 -10.69
CA TYR A 335 -11.50 4.28 -10.05
C TYR A 335 -11.32 4.63 -8.58
N THR A 336 -11.69 5.86 -8.22
CA THR A 336 -11.80 6.35 -6.84
C THR A 336 -13.25 6.43 -6.34
N THR A 337 -14.23 6.05 -7.18
CA THR A 337 -15.67 6.29 -7.01
C THR A 337 -16.27 5.61 -5.77
N ALA A 338 -15.79 4.43 -5.38
CA ALA A 338 -16.39 3.63 -4.31
C ALA A 338 -16.21 4.21 -2.90
N LYS A 339 -15.29 5.19 -2.75
CA LYS A 339 -14.86 5.80 -1.49
C LYS A 339 -14.47 4.79 -0.40
N LYS A 340 -13.74 3.71 -0.77
CA LYS A 340 -13.33 2.65 0.17
C LYS A 340 -11.85 2.68 0.56
N PHE A 341 -11.58 2.17 1.76
CA PHE A 341 -10.27 1.66 2.18
C PHE A 341 -10.40 0.19 2.64
N PHE A 342 -9.30 -0.55 2.56
CA PHE A 342 -9.27 -2.00 2.74
C PHE A 342 -8.51 -2.40 4.00
N VAL A 343 -9.08 -3.33 4.76
CA VAL A 343 -8.49 -3.82 6.02
C VAL A 343 -8.43 -5.36 6.01
N PHE A 344 -7.23 -5.89 6.17
CA PHE A 344 -6.91 -7.31 6.16
C PHE A 344 -6.66 -7.74 7.62
N ILE A 345 -7.63 -8.39 8.25
CA ILE A 345 -7.60 -8.70 9.70
C ILE A 345 -7.36 -10.20 9.94
N GLY A 346 -6.65 -10.54 11.01
CA GLY A 346 -6.63 -11.88 11.62
C GLY A 346 -5.24 -12.31 12.09
N LYS A 347 -5.08 -13.59 12.45
CA LYS A 347 -3.86 -14.12 13.08
C LYS A 347 -2.58 -14.04 12.20
N PRO A 348 -1.38 -14.19 12.77
CA PRO A 348 -0.14 -14.37 12.00
C PRO A 348 -0.15 -15.63 11.12
N HIS A 349 0.68 -15.67 10.07
CA HIS A 349 0.83 -16.81 9.14
C HIS A 349 -0.45 -17.24 8.40
N THR A 350 -1.32 -16.29 8.02
CA THR A 350 -2.57 -16.56 7.28
C THR A 350 -2.55 -16.07 5.82
N GLY A 351 -1.37 -15.79 5.26
CA GLY A 351 -1.24 -15.25 3.89
C GLY A 351 -1.47 -13.74 3.70
N LYS A 352 -1.89 -12.99 4.73
CA LYS A 352 -2.17 -11.54 4.65
C LYS A 352 -0.99 -10.72 4.10
N SER A 353 0.18 -10.88 4.69
CA SER A 353 1.38 -10.17 4.22
C SER A 353 1.73 -10.59 2.80
N THR A 354 1.68 -11.89 2.51
CA THR A 354 1.97 -12.46 1.18
C THR A 354 1.13 -11.85 0.06
N ILE A 355 -0.20 -11.69 0.23
CA ILE A 355 -1.03 -11.06 -0.81
C ILE A 355 -0.76 -9.56 -0.93
N LEU A 356 -0.47 -8.87 0.17
CA LEU A 356 -0.09 -7.45 0.14
C LEU A 356 1.29 -7.21 -0.49
N ASP A 357 2.25 -8.10 -0.25
CA ASP A 357 3.57 -8.07 -0.90
C ASP A 357 3.47 -8.40 -2.39
N VAL A 358 2.63 -9.35 -2.79
CA VAL A 358 2.33 -9.63 -4.21
C VAL A 358 1.68 -8.41 -4.88
N LEU A 359 0.72 -7.77 -4.22
CA LEU A 359 0.12 -6.51 -4.68
C LEU A 359 1.16 -5.39 -4.80
N LYS A 360 2.12 -5.30 -3.87
CA LYS A 360 3.19 -4.30 -3.90
C LYS A 360 4.06 -4.43 -5.15
N GLU A 361 4.46 -5.65 -5.53
CA GLU A 361 5.25 -5.87 -6.74
C GLU A 361 4.41 -5.73 -8.04
N ILE A 362 3.11 -6.07 -8.00
CA ILE A 362 2.18 -5.87 -9.13
C ILE A 362 1.91 -4.39 -9.39
N ILE A 363 1.79 -3.57 -8.34
CA ILE A 363 1.69 -2.11 -8.47
C ILE A 363 3.06 -1.47 -8.79
N GLY A 364 4.17 -2.10 -8.35
CA GLY A 364 5.53 -1.60 -8.50
C GLY A 364 5.94 -0.71 -7.32
N GLY A 365 7.08 -1.02 -6.69
CA GLY A 365 7.51 -0.42 -5.42
C GLY A 365 7.53 1.12 -5.43
N GLN A 366 7.95 1.73 -6.54
CA GLN A 366 7.99 3.19 -6.74
C GLN A 366 6.62 3.86 -6.73
N TYR A 367 5.55 3.11 -6.99
CA TYR A 367 4.16 3.57 -6.93
C TYR A 367 3.46 3.14 -5.63
N THR A 368 4.22 2.70 -4.62
CA THR A 368 3.70 2.30 -3.30
C THR A 368 4.25 3.13 -2.15
N SER A 369 3.48 3.21 -1.07
CA SER A 369 3.91 3.81 0.21
C SER A 369 3.48 2.93 1.39
N ALA A 370 4.05 3.19 2.56
CA ALA A 370 3.78 2.45 3.80
C ALA A 370 3.57 3.43 4.98
N ILE A 371 2.44 4.13 4.96
CA ILE A 371 1.98 5.01 6.03
C ILE A 371 0.99 4.22 6.89
N PRO A 372 1.24 4.04 8.20
CA PRO A 372 0.30 3.41 9.11
C PRO A 372 -1.01 4.19 9.23
N LEU A 373 -2.12 3.48 9.46
CA LEU A 373 -3.48 4.04 9.55
C LEU A 373 -3.57 5.24 10.52
N HIS A 374 -2.88 5.16 11.66
CA HIS A 374 -2.85 6.19 12.69
C HIS A 374 -1.99 7.42 12.36
N ARG A 375 -1.18 7.38 11.28
CA ARG A 375 -0.29 8.47 10.83
C ARG A 375 -0.79 9.22 9.59
N LEU A 376 -1.93 8.81 9.02
CA LEU A 376 -2.51 9.45 7.82
C LEU A 376 -2.87 10.93 8.03
N GLY A 377 -3.17 11.35 9.27
CA GLY A 377 -3.42 12.74 9.63
C GLY A 377 -2.18 13.66 9.54
N GLU A 378 -0.96 13.10 9.60
CA GLU A 378 0.27 13.88 9.65
C GLU A 378 0.53 14.61 8.32
N ARG A 379 0.71 15.93 8.38
CA ARG A 379 0.95 16.81 7.21
C ARG A 379 1.98 16.28 6.20
N PHE A 380 3.12 15.78 6.69
CA PHE A 380 4.20 15.25 5.87
C PHE A 380 3.92 13.85 5.30
N MET A 381 3.03 13.07 5.92
CA MET A 381 2.65 11.74 5.44
C MET A 381 1.60 11.85 4.35
N LYS A 382 0.62 12.75 4.49
CA LYS A 382 -0.35 13.08 3.42
C LYS A 382 0.36 13.40 2.10
N ALA A 383 1.44 14.19 2.14
CA ALA A 383 2.19 14.59 0.96
C ALA A 383 2.76 13.40 0.16
N ARG A 384 3.09 12.28 0.82
CA ARG A 384 3.59 11.07 0.13
C ARG A 384 2.51 10.34 -0.67
N LEU A 385 1.23 10.53 -0.32
CA LEU A 385 0.10 9.89 -1.01
C LEU A 385 -0.20 10.51 -2.38
N SER A 386 0.27 11.74 -2.66
CA SER A 386 0.06 12.39 -3.96
C SER A 386 0.87 11.77 -5.10
N LYS A 387 1.99 11.11 -4.81
CA LYS A 387 2.92 10.54 -5.81
C LYS A 387 2.86 9.00 -5.91
N VAL A 388 1.82 8.34 -5.39
CA VAL A 388 1.70 6.85 -5.34
C VAL A 388 0.29 6.36 -5.69
N LYS A 389 0.17 5.10 -6.15
CA LYS A 389 -1.10 4.45 -6.49
C LYS A 389 -1.69 3.63 -5.33
N LEU A 390 -0.85 3.13 -4.42
CA LEU A 390 -1.27 2.28 -3.30
C LEU A 390 -0.47 2.57 -2.02
N ASN A 391 -1.16 2.70 -0.89
CA ASN A 391 -0.56 2.65 0.44
C ASN A 391 -0.82 1.27 1.05
N ILE A 392 0.24 0.58 1.48
CA ILE A 392 0.18 -0.69 2.22
C ILE A 392 0.89 -0.49 3.56
N SER A 393 0.17 -0.58 4.66
CA SER A 393 0.78 -0.78 5.98
C SER A 393 0.52 -2.19 6.49
N GLY A 394 1.58 -2.92 6.84
CA GLY A 394 1.49 -4.17 7.60
C GLY A 394 1.14 -3.96 9.08
N GLU A 395 1.09 -2.69 9.52
CA GLU A 395 0.81 -2.30 10.89
C GLU A 395 -0.52 -1.54 11.01
N ILE A 396 -1.42 -2.11 11.81
CA ILE A 396 -2.47 -1.41 12.54
C ILE A 396 -2.05 -1.48 14.01
N ASN A 397 -1.87 -0.30 14.62
CA ASN A 397 -1.54 -0.15 16.03
C ASN A 397 -2.84 -0.12 16.83
N ASP A 398 -2.92 -0.85 17.95
CA ASP A 398 -4.10 -0.90 18.83
C ASP A 398 -4.43 0.48 19.47
N GLY A 399 -3.48 1.41 19.43
CA GLY A 399 -3.61 2.78 19.93
C GLY A 399 -4.70 3.62 19.24
N ILE A 400 -5.07 4.73 19.89
CA ILE A 400 -6.24 5.54 19.53
C ILE A 400 -6.06 6.24 18.16
N LEU A 401 -6.92 5.90 17.20
CA LEU A 401 -7.08 6.58 15.91
C LEU A 401 -7.86 7.89 16.11
N LYS A 402 -7.26 9.01 15.71
CA LYS A 402 -7.75 10.37 16.01
C LYS A 402 -8.41 11.07 14.83
N ASP A 403 -7.79 10.98 13.64
CA ASP A 403 -8.04 11.91 12.54
C ASP A 403 -8.96 11.29 11.47
N LEU A 404 -10.16 10.86 11.91
CA LEU A 404 -11.11 10.15 11.06
C LEU A 404 -11.55 10.96 9.84
N ASP A 405 -11.70 12.28 9.97
CA ASP A 405 -11.99 13.17 8.83
C ASP A 405 -10.90 13.14 7.75
N THR A 406 -9.62 12.98 8.12
CA THR A 406 -8.56 12.83 7.10
C THR A 406 -8.76 11.55 6.29
N ILE A 407 -9.19 10.45 6.92
CA ILE A 407 -9.51 9.20 6.21
C ILE A 407 -10.78 9.39 5.37
N LYS A 408 -11.78 10.14 5.87
CA LYS A 408 -12.99 10.48 5.10
C LYS A 408 -12.66 11.24 3.82
N SER A 409 -11.70 12.17 3.86
CA SER A 409 -11.30 12.97 2.70
C SER A 409 -10.31 12.26 1.78
N LEU A 410 -9.33 11.51 2.30
CA LEU A 410 -8.45 10.64 1.50
C LEU A 410 -9.24 9.61 0.67
N THR A 411 -10.36 9.12 1.19
CA THR A 411 -11.30 8.26 0.45
C THR A 411 -12.40 9.04 -0.28
N GLY A 412 -12.54 10.35 0.00
CA GLY A 412 -13.67 11.17 -0.40
C GLY A 412 -13.69 11.58 -1.87
N ASN A 413 -12.52 11.67 -2.51
CA ASN A 413 -12.22 12.56 -3.65
C ASN A 413 -12.25 14.06 -3.30
N ASP A 414 -12.14 14.35 -2.01
CA ASP A 414 -12.00 15.71 -1.50
C ASP A 414 -10.60 16.24 -1.85
N GLU A 415 -10.45 17.55 -1.84
CA GLU A 415 -9.16 18.22 -2.03
C GLU A 415 -8.43 18.35 -0.69
N ILE A 416 -7.13 18.05 -0.67
CA ILE A 416 -6.36 17.82 0.54
C ILE A 416 -5.07 18.63 0.48
N GLU A 417 -4.93 19.60 1.37
CA GLU A 417 -3.66 20.30 1.58
C GLU A 417 -2.62 19.36 2.22
N ALA A 418 -1.39 19.39 1.71
CA ALA A 418 -0.24 18.70 2.25
C ALA A 418 1.04 19.53 2.08
N GLU A 419 2.10 19.14 2.79
CA GLU A 419 3.39 19.84 2.84
C GLU A 419 4.51 18.80 2.70
N PHE A 420 5.46 19.01 1.79
CA PHE A 420 6.74 18.32 1.85
C PHE A 420 7.68 19.14 2.75
N LYS A 421 8.36 18.49 3.71
CA LYS A 421 9.22 19.18 4.69
C LYS A 421 10.24 20.10 4.00
N GLY A 422 10.10 21.41 4.19
CA GLY A 422 10.99 22.41 3.58
C GLY A 422 10.63 22.81 2.13
N LYS A 423 9.38 22.57 1.72
CA LYS A 423 8.74 23.12 0.52
C LYS A 423 7.42 23.78 0.90
N ASP A 424 6.85 24.57 -0.02
CA ASP A 424 5.53 25.16 0.12
C ASP A 424 4.42 24.08 0.22
N SER A 425 3.25 24.46 0.77
CA SER A 425 2.10 23.57 0.78
C SER A 425 1.43 23.51 -0.60
N PHE A 426 0.80 22.37 -0.88
CA PHE A 426 0.12 22.09 -2.14
C PHE A 426 -1.18 21.33 -1.88
N SER A 427 -2.16 21.49 -2.77
CA SER A 427 -3.40 20.73 -2.76
C SER A 427 -3.30 19.52 -3.69
N PHE A 428 -3.90 18.40 -3.31
CA PHE A 428 -4.10 17.27 -4.22
C PHE A 428 -5.40 16.53 -3.92
N LYS A 429 -5.91 15.80 -4.92
CA LYS A 429 -7.00 14.82 -4.73
C LYS A 429 -6.37 13.44 -4.65
N ASN A 430 -6.63 12.72 -3.56
CA ASN A 430 -5.97 11.44 -3.32
C ASN A 430 -6.39 10.38 -4.35
N LYS A 431 -5.45 9.99 -5.22
CA LYS A 431 -5.61 8.87 -6.15
C LYS A 431 -5.14 7.53 -5.54
N ALA A 432 -4.39 7.54 -4.45
CA ALA A 432 -3.87 6.33 -3.83
C ALA A 432 -4.99 5.51 -3.16
N ARG A 433 -4.99 4.20 -3.41
CA ARG A 433 -5.78 3.22 -2.67
C ARG A 433 -5.15 3.01 -1.30
N LEU A 434 -5.95 2.76 -0.27
CA LEU A 434 -5.46 2.57 1.10
C LEU A 434 -5.75 1.12 1.53
N ALA A 435 -4.70 0.36 1.84
CA ALA A 435 -4.77 -1.00 2.36
C ALA A 435 -3.95 -1.14 3.65
N PHE A 436 -4.52 -1.82 4.64
CA PHE A 436 -3.92 -2.02 5.96
C PHE A 436 -4.06 -3.49 6.37
N ALA A 437 -3.04 -4.06 6.99
CA ALA A 437 -3.12 -5.34 7.68
C ALA A 437 -2.90 -5.19 9.19
N GLY A 438 -3.51 -6.08 9.96
CA GLY A 438 -3.32 -6.15 11.40
C GLY A 438 -3.94 -7.41 12.00
N ASN A 439 -3.71 -7.58 13.30
CA ASN A 439 -4.40 -8.61 14.09
C ASN A 439 -5.76 -8.09 14.61
N ASN A 440 -5.81 -6.81 14.99
CA ASN A 440 -6.98 -6.12 15.55
C ASN A 440 -7.29 -4.82 14.77
N MET A 441 -8.33 -4.11 15.20
CA MET A 441 -8.63 -2.72 14.80
C MET A 441 -8.19 -1.73 15.90
N PRO A 442 -7.82 -0.48 15.57
CA PRO A 442 -7.47 0.53 16.56
C PRO A 442 -8.71 0.97 17.35
N LEU A 443 -8.52 1.47 18.57
CA LEU A 443 -9.58 2.19 19.28
C LEU A 443 -9.88 3.52 18.57
N LEU A 444 -11.16 3.91 18.44
CA LEU A 444 -11.53 5.21 17.90
C LEU A 444 -11.54 6.28 19.01
N LYS A 445 -11.02 7.48 18.72
CA LYS A 445 -11.19 8.62 19.64
C LYS A 445 -12.66 9.04 19.65
N SER A 446 -13.35 8.78 20.76
CA SER A 446 -14.79 9.03 20.94
C SER A 446 -15.19 10.45 20.55
N ALA A 447 -15.95 10.55 19.45
CA ALA A 447 -16.66 11.74 18.96
C ALA A 447 -17.47 11.38 17.71
N ASP A 448 -16.84 10.61 16.83
CA ASP A 448 -17.19 10.54 15.41
C ASP A 448 -17.45 9.10 14.97
N HIS A 449 -18.39 8.45 15.68
CA HIS A 449 -18.98 7.15 15.33
C HIS A 449 -19.95 7.28 14.13
N SER A 450 -19.60 8.14 13.17
CA SER A 450 -20.37 8.34 11.96
C SER A 450 -20.36 7.07 11.13
N SER A 451 -21.54 6.64 10.63
CA SER A 451 -21.62 5.51 9.69
C SER A 451 -20.64 5.76 8.53
N ALA A 452 -20.56 7.02 8.07
CA ALA A 452 -19.66 7.52 7.06
C ALA A 452 -18.18 7.09 7.19
N PHE A 453 -17.65 6.76 8.37
CA PHE A 453 -16.33 6.12 8.50
C PHE A 453 -16.39 4.61 8.22
N PHE A 454 -17.29 3.88 8.89
CA PHE A 454 -17.46 2.43 8.73
C PHE A 454 -17.96 2.03 7.33
N ASP A 455 -18.76 2.87 6.67
CA ASP A 455 -19.28 2.71 5.32
C ASP A 455 -18.14 2.73 4.27
N ARG A 456 -17.03 3.42 4.57
CA ARG A 456 -15.81 3.45 3.76
C ARG A 456 -14.92 2.23 3.98
N MET A 457 -15.15 1.45 5.05
CA MET A 457 -14.27 0.36 5.44
C MET A 457 -14.75 -0.98 4.86
N VAL A 458 -13.93 -1.62 4.04
CA VAL A 458 -14.12 -3.00 3.59
C VAL A 458 -13.11 -3.88 4.34
N ILE A 459 -13.62 -4.81 5.15
CA ILE A 459 -12.80 -5.71 5.96
C ILE A 459 -12.78 -7.10 5.30
N SER A 460 -11.59 -7.69 5.16
CA SER A 460 -11.39 -9.09 4.79
C SER A 460 -10.77 -9.84 5.96
N ILE A 461 -11.46 -10.87 6.46
CA ILE A 461 -10.99 -11.72 7.56
C ILE A 461 -10.18 -12.91 7.03
N PHE A 462 -8.97 -13.07 7.56
CA PHE A 462 -8.04 -14.17 7.29
C PHE A 462 -7.80 -14.93 8.60
N ASN A 463 -8.55 -16.01 8.82
CA ASN A 463 -8.55 -16.81 10.04
C ASN A 463 -7.67 -18.07 9.94
N ASN A 464 -7.45 -18.60 8.73
CA ASN A 464 -6.70 -19.84 8.48
C ASN A 464 -5.19 -19.68 8.69
N THR A 465 -4.69 -20.18 9.82
CA THR A 465 -3.27 -20.10 10.20
C THR A 465 -2.53 -21.33 9.66
N VAL A 466 -1.47 -21.11 8.86
CA VAL A 466 -0.72 -22.20 8.22
C VAL A 466 0.19 -22.92 9.23
N PRO A 467 0.06 -24.26 9.41
CA PRO A 467 0.98 -25.08 10.20
C PRO A 467 2.43 -24.91 9.75
N ALA A 468 3.40 -24.99 10.68
CA ALA A 468 4.79 -24.69 10.38
C ALA A 468 5.41 -25.56 9.25
N HIS A 469 4.97 -26.81 9.12
CA HIS A 469 5.43 -27.75 8.10
C HIS A 469 4.76 -27.57 6.72
N GLU A 470 3.66 -26.80 6.63
CA GLU A 470 2.97 -26.46 5.37
C GLU A 470 3.41 -25.09 4.80
N ARG A 471 4.34 -24.40 5.46
CA ARG A 471 4.76 -23.04 5.07
C ARG A 471 5.72 -23.07 3.88
N ASP A 472 5.17 -22.73 2.72
CA ASP A 472 5.95 -22.42 1.53
C ASP A 472 6.59 -21.03 1.65
N TYR A 473 7.89 -21.01 1.99
CA TYR A 473 8.68 -19.77 2.08
C TYR A 473 8.93 -19.08 0.73
N TYR A 474 8.70 -19.77 -0.40
CA TYR A 474 8.83 -19.23 -1.76
C TYR A 474 7.48 -18.90 -2.40
N LEU A 475 6.42 -18.80 -1.58
CA LEU A 475 5.05 -18.57 -2.05
C LEU A 475 4.90 -17.20 -2.75
N LYS A 476 5.60 -16.17 -2.28
CA LYS A 476 5.57 -14.84 -2.94
C LYS A 476 6.06 -14.94 -4.38
N GLU A 477 7.18 -15.60 -4.60
CA GLU A 477 7.85 -15.75 -5.90
C GLU A 477 6.99 -16.56 -6.87
N LYS A 478 6.36 -17.64 -6.38
CA LYS A 478 5.43 -18.46 -7.17
C LYS A 478 4.15 -17.70 -7.55
N LEU A 479 3.56 -16.94 -6.63
CA LEU A 479 2.42 -16.07 -6.92
C LEU A 479 2.77 -14.94 -7.90
N LEU A 480 4.01 -14.43 -7.87
CA LEU A 480 4.48 -13.45 -8.84
C LEU A 480 4.75 -14.04 -10.23
N ALA A 481 5.10 -15.32 -10.33
CA ALA A 481 5.12 -16.02 -11.62
C ALA A 481 3.71 -16.13 -12.25
N GLU A 482 2.66 -16.14 -11.42
CA GLU A 482 1.24 -16.14 -11.84
C GLU A 482 0.62 -14.72 -11.89
N ARG A 483 1.41 -13.64 -11.76
CA ARG A 483 0.91 -12.24 -11.69
C ARG A 483 -0.03 -11.83 -12.84
N ASP A 484 0.19 -12.36 -14.04
CA ASP A 484 -0.62 -12.09 -15.22
C ASP A 484 -2.03 -12.69 -15.07
N TYR A 485 -2.13 -13.90 -14.50
CA TYR A 485 -3.41 -14.51 -14.11
C TYR A 485 -4.09 -13.69 -13.02
N ILE A 486 -3.35 -13.29 -11.98
CA ILE A 486 -3.87 -12.51 -10.84
C ILE A 486 -4.54 -11.23 -11.33
N VAL A 487 -3.93 -10.48 -12.25
CA VAL A 487 -4.51 -9.23 -12.75
C VAL A 487 -5.68 -9.44 -13.72
N SER A 488 -5.66 -10.48 -14.57
CA SER A 488 -6.80 -10.82 -15.41
C SER A 488 -8.02 -11.23 -14.59
N TRP A 489 -7.82 -12.11 -13.60
CA TRP A 489 -8.84 -12.52 -12.64
C TRP A 489 -9.36 -11.32 -11.83
N ALA A 490 -8.50 -10.37 -11.47
CA ALA A 490 -8.90 -9.14 -10.78
C ALA A 490 -9.74 -8.19 -11.66
N VAL A 491 -9.48 -8.11 -12.96
CA VAL A 491 -10.28 -7.32 -13.92
C VAL A 491 -11.73 -7.83 -13.97
N GLU A 492 -11.97 -9.14 -13.88
CA GLU A 492 -13.34 -9.70 -13.79
C GLU A 492 -14.07 -9.25 -12.51
N GLY A 493 -13.37 -9.20 -11.37
CA GLY A 493 -13.90 -8.65 -10.12
C GLY A 493 -14.22 -7.17 -10.23
N LEU A 494 -13.35 -6.39 -10.87
CA LEU A 494 -13.57 -4.97 -11.15
C LEU A 494 -14.80 -4.75 -12.03
N LEU A 495 -14.98 -5.54 -13.11
CA LEU A 495 -16.15 -5.44 -13.98
C LEU A 495 -17.45 -5.74 -13.22
N ARG A 496 -17.45 -6.77 -12.35
CA ARG A 496 -18.59 -7.04 -11.46
C ARG A 496 -18.87 -5.89 -10.49
N LEU A 497 -17.82 -5.32 -9.89
CA LEU A 497 -17.92 -4.19 -8.95
C LEU A 497 -18.44 -2.91 -9.63
N ILE A 498 -18.07 -2.65 -10.89
CA ILE A 498 -18.62 -1.53 -11.66
C ILE A 498 -20.10 -1.76 -11.95
N ASN A 499 -20.45 -2.97 -12.41
CA ASN A 499 -21.83 -3.34 -12.77
C ASN A 499 -22.80 -3.34 -11.58
N ASN A 500 -22.31 -3.49 -10.34
CA ASN A 500 -23.13 -3.42 -9.12
C ASN A 500 -23.09 -2.04 -8.41
N ASN A 501 -22.59 -1.00 -9.08
CA ASN A 501 -22.43 0.37 -8.55
C ASN A 501 -21.51 0.47 -7.32
N PHE A 502 -20.35 -0.20 -7.40
CA PHE A 502 -19.27 -0.19 -6.41
C PHE A 502 -19.66 -0.72 -5.00
N ILE A 503 -20.61 -1.65 -4.96
CA ILE A 503 -21.02 -2.36 -3.75
C ILE A 503 -20.13 -3.61 -3.61
N PHE A 504 -19.14 -3.55 -2.72
CA PHE A 504 -18.29 -4.71 -2.44
C PHE A 504 -19.09 -5.85 -1.84
N THR A 505 -18.80 -7.08 -2.29
CA THR A 505 -19.19 -8.31 -1.62
C THR A 505 -18.61 -8.30 -0.21
N GLU A 506 -19.46 -8.34 0.82
CA GLU A 506 -19.05 -8.53 2.20
C GLU A 506 -19.48 -9.93 2.66
N CYS A 507 -18.54 -10.78 3.09
CA CYS A 507 -18.90 -12.11 3.58
C CYS A 507 -19.47 -12.08 5.00
N LYS A 508 -20.10 -13.19 5.43
CA LYS A 508 -20.71 -13.31 6.78
C LYS A 508 -19.75 -12.95 7.92
N GLU A 509 -18.51 -13.46 7.90
CA GLU A 509 -17.53 -13.22 8.96
C GLU A 509 -17.09 -11.75 9.01
N SER A 510 -16.84 -11.13 7.85
CA SER A 510 -16.54 -9.69 7.76
C SER A 510 -17.68 -8.80 8.24
N LYS A 511 -18.94 -9.14 7.91
CA LYS A 511 -20.14 -8.45 8.43
C LYS A 511 -20.21 -8.55 9.95
N GLN A 512 -20.04 -9.75 10.51
CA GLN A 512 -20.10 -9.97 11.96
C GLN A 512 -18.98 -9.21 12.68
N PHE A 513 -17.73 -9.25 12.19
CA PHE A 513 -16.61 -8.51 12.76
C PHE A 513 -16.83 -6.99 12.69
N LYS A 514 -17.28 -6.47 11.53
CA LYS A 514 -17.58 -5.05 11.33
C LYS A 514 -18.70 -4.56 12.26
N MET A 515 -19.77 -5.33 12.42
CA MET A 515 -20.86 -5.03 13.37
C MET A 515 -20.40 -5.08 14.83
N GLN A 516 -19.57 -6.05 15.20
CA GLN A 516 -19.03 -6.18 16.55
C GLN A 516 -18.15 -4.98 16.91
N TYR A 517 -17.21 -4.61 16.04
CA TYR A 517 -16.36 -3.43 16.21
C TYR A 517 -17.19 -2.13 16.29
N ILE A 518 -18.28 -1.99 15.51
CA ILE A 518 -19.20 -0.84 15.64
C ILE A 518 -19.87 -0.80 17.03
N LYS A 519 -20.28 -1.96 17.58
CA LYS A 519 -20.87 -2.06 18.93
C LYS A 519 -19.86 -1.75 20.04
N GLU A 520 -18.63 -2.23 19.91
CA GLU A 520 -17.54 -1.95 20.87
C GLU A 520 -17.19 -0.46 20.90
N MET A 521 -17.29 0.22 19.76
CA MET A 521 -17.06 1.67 19.68
C MET A 521 -18.26 2.50 20.16
N ASN A 522 -19.50 2.03 20.01
CA ASN A 522 -20.71 2.75 20.46
C ASN A 522 -21.39 2.04 21.64
N THR A 523 -21.12 2.55 22.85
CA THR A 523 -21.57 1.96 24.12
C THR A 523 -22.99 2.36 24.53
N VAL A 524 -23.64 3.27 23.81
CA VAL A 524 -24.98 3.78 24.15
C VAL A 524 -26.10 2.76 23.93
N PRO A 525 -26.16 1.99 22.81
CA PRO A 525 -27.13 0.90 22.65
C PRO A 525 -27.09 -0.12 23.80
N ASN A 526 -25.90 -0.53 24.25
CA ASN A 526 -25.76 -1.47 25.37
C ASN A 526 -26.33 -0.87 26.67
N PHE A 527 -25.97 0.38 27.00
CA PHE A 527 -26.55 1.10 28.14
C PHE A 527 -28.09 1.22 28.07
N LEU A 528 -28.64 1.45 26.89
CA LEU A 528 -30.09 1.55 26.67
C LEU A 528 -30.79 0.19 26.84
N GLU A 529 -30.13 -0.91 26.46
CA GLU A 529 -30.64 -2.28 26.58
C GLU A 529 -30.54 -2.83 28.02
N THR A 530 -29.44 -2.53 28.74
CA THR A 530 -29.20 -3.09 30.09
C THR A 530 -29.67 -2.20 31.24
N CYS A 531 -29.73 -0.88 31.06
CA CYS A 531 -29.97 0.07 32.16
C CYS A 531 -31.19 0.97 31.95
N CYS A 532 -31.91 0.84 30.83
CA CYS A 532 -33.11 1.64 30.56
C CYS A 532 -34.31 0.77 30.19
N SER A 533 -35.50 1.17 30.62
CA SER A 533 -36.77 0.69 30.08
C SER A 533 -37.37 1.80 29.22
N ILE A 534 -37.72 1.47 27.98
CA ILE A 534 -38.03 2.41 26.91
C ILE A 534 -39.36 2.00 26.27
N ASP A 535 -40.33 2.90 26.32
CA ASP A 535 -41.66 2.80 25.70
C ASP A 535 -42.07 4.23 25.36
N LYS A 536 -42.16 4.57 24.07
CA LYS A 536 -42.32 5.97 23.63
C LYS A 536 -43.68 6.56 23.98
N ASP A 537 -44.69 5.71 24.11
CA ASP A 537 -46.09 6.11 24.31
C ASP A 537 -46.42 6.19 25.80
N ASN A 538 -45.69 5.45 26.64
CA ASN A 538 -45.77 5.56 28.09
C ASN A 538 -45.07 6.82 28.63
N GLU A 539 -45.86 7.89 28.79
CA GLU A 539 -45.41 9.16 29.36
C GLU A 539 -45.11 9.14 30.87
N GLU A 540 -45.35 8.02 31.57
CA GLU A 540 -44.95 7.85 32.96
C GLU A 540 -43.45 7.58 33.10
N LEU A 541 -42.87 6.81 32.15
CA LEU A 541 -41.44 6.55 32.06
C LEU A 541 -40.70 7.85 31.74
N LYS A 542 -40.04 8.45 32.74
CA LYS A 542 -39.43 9.77 32.56
C LYS A 542 -38.18 9.96 33.41
N THR A 543 -37.08 10.38 32.77
CA THR A 543 -35.79 10.60 33.44
C THR A 543 -35.18 11.94 33.04
N HIS A 544 -34.61 12.66 34.01
CA HIS A 544 -33.87 13.89 33.72
C HIS A 544 -32.56 13.61 32.98
N LYS A 545 -32.14 14.53 32.11
CA LYS A 545 -30.90 14.43 31.34
C LYS A 545 -29.66 14.24 32.22
N ARG A 546 -29.58 14.98 33.33
CA ARG A 546 -28.47 14.87 34.29
C ARG A 546 -28.32 13.42 34.76
N ASP A 547 -29.44 12.81 35.12
CA ASP A 547 -29.47 11.51 35.78
C ASP A 547 -29.15 10.39 34.78
N LEU A 548 -29.77 10.41 33.58
CA LEU A 548 -29.42 9.55 32.44
C LEU A 548 -27.91 9.55 32.14
N TYR A 549 -27.31 10.74 31.96
CA TYR A 549 -25.89 10.83 31.61
C TYR A 549 -24.97 10.43 32.77
N SER A 550 -25.39 10.66 34.02
CA SER A 550 -24.63 10.21 35.20
C SER A 550 -24.66 8.68 35.35
N PHE A 551 -25.80 8.04 35.09
CA PHE A 551 -25.92 6.59 35.05
C PHE A 551 -25.15 5.98 33.88
N TYR A 552 -25.15 6.64 32.71
CA TYR A 552 -24.34 6.22 31.57
C TYR A 552 -22.83 6.26 31.86
N ILE A 553 -22.31 7.36 32.45
CA ILE A 553 -20.91 7.42 32.90
C ILE A 553 -20.60 6.29 33.91
N LYS A 554 -21.51 6.05 34.86
CA LYS A 554 -21.34 4.96 35.84
C LYS A 554 -21.29 3.60 35.14
N PHE A 555 -22.27 3.29 34.29
CA PHE A 555 -22.33 2.07 33.50
C PHE A 555 -21.05 1.85 32.69
N CYS A 556 -20.56 2.87 31.98
CA CYS A 556 -19.31 2.76 31.23
C CYS A 556 -18.12 2.47 32.16
N LYS A 557 -18.00 3.17 33.29
CA LYS A 557 -16.94 2.91 34.28
C LYS A 557 -17.01 1.49 34.84
N ASP A 558 -18.19 1.05 35.25
CA ASP A 558 -18.43 -0.26 35.86
C ASP A 558 -18.19 -1.41 34.88
N ASN A 559 -18.30 -1.16 33.57
CA ASN A 559 -18.03 -2.12 32.49
C ASN A 559 -16.69 -1.87 31.75
N CYS A 560 -15.78 -1.04 32.30
CA CYS A 560 -14.49 -0.67 31.69
C CYS A 560 -14.56 -0.05 30.27
N TYR A 561 -15.70 0.51 29.88
CA TYR A 561 -15.89 1.19 28.61
C TYR A 561 -15.43 2.66 28.63
N THR A 562 -15.00 3.16 27.47
CA THR A 562 -14.88 4.61 27.26
C THR A 562 -16.27 5.22 27.13
N ALA A 563 -16.60 6.17 28.00
CA ALA A 563 -17.85 6.92 27.94
C ALA A 563 -17.77 8.00 26.85
N LEU A 564 -18.80 8.06 25.98
CA LEU A 564 -19.03 9.20 25.09
C LEU A 564 -19.25 10.48 25.92
N ASN A 565 -18.91 11.63 25.35
CA ASN A 565 -19.19 12.89 26.04
C ASN A 565 -20.68 13.23 26.00
N LYS A 566 -21.06 14.24 26.78
CA LYS A 566 -22.45 14.66 26.99
C LYS A 566 -23.18 15.07 25.71
N TYR A 567 -22.47 15.58 24.71
CA TYR A 567 -23.05 15.98 23.42
C TYR A 567 -23.33 14.75 22.55
N GLU A 568 -22.35 13.85 22.41
CA GLU A 568 -22.48 12.58 21.68
C GLU A 568 -23.59 11.69 22.26
N PHE A 569 -23.59 11.46 23.57
CA PHE A 569 -24.61 10.65 24.25
C PHE A 569 -26.04 11.15 23.96
N PHE A 570 -26.26 12.48 23.96
CA PHE A 570 -27.55 13.04 23.60
C PHE A 570 -27.82 13.14 22.10
N ASN A 571 -26.83 12.95 21.22
CA ASN A 571 -27.05 12.75 19.79
C ASN A 571 -27.44 11.29 19.48
N GLU A 572 -26.86 10.31 20.16
CA GLU A 572 -27.30 8.91 20.08
C GLU A 572 -28.75 8.75 20.60
N LEU A 573 -29.06 9.32 21.78
CA LEU A 573 -30.43 9.30 22.33
C LEU A 573 -31.50 9.95 21.43
N LYS A 574 -31.14 10.93 20.57
CA LYS A 574 -32.10 11.51 19.60
C LYS A 574 -32.59 10.48 18.57
N LYS A 575 -31.80 9.45 18.26
CA LYS A 575 -32.18 8.39 17.30
C LYS A 575 -33.39 7.58 17.76
N LEU A 576 -33.70 7.62 19.07
CA LEU A 576 -34.90 7.01 19.63
C LEU A 576 -36.17 7.87 19.48
N ASP A 577 -36.06 9.13 19.04
CA ASP A 577 -37.20 10.06 18.88
C ASP A 577 -38.05 10.20 20.17
N LEU A 578 -37.38 10.44 21.30
CA LEU A 578 -38.03 10.58 22.61
C LEU A 578 -38.46 12.02 22.89
N LYS A 579 -39.69 12.20 23.41
CA LYS A 579 -40.27 13.50 23.79
C LYS A 579 -39.41 14.20 24.84
N LYS A 580 -38.63 15.20 24.41
CA LYS A 580 -37.79 16.05 25.28
C LYS A 580 -38.64 17.16 25.93
N VAL A 581 -38.81 17.12 27.25
CA VAL A 581 -39.66 18.04 28.02
C VAL A 581 -39.03 18.45 29.35
N LYS A 582 -39.55 19.53 29.98
CA LYS A 582 -39.28 19.86 31.39
C LYS A 582 -40.38 19.29 32.29
N PHE A 583 -39.99 18.67 33.39
CA PHE A 583 -40.92 18.09 34.38
C PHE A 583 -40.25 18.00 35.76
N ARG A 584 -41.02 17.61 36.78
CA ARG A 584 -40.51 17.31 38.14
C ARG A 584 -40.46 15.79 38.36
N ILE A 585 -39.50 15.33 39.16
CA ILE A 585 -39.50 14.00 39.78
C ILE A 585 -39.47 14.23 41.29
N ASN A 586 -40.30 13.52 42.07
CA ASN A 586 -40.30 13.54 43.55
C ASN A 586 -40.27 14.96 44.17
N GLY A 587 -41.05 15.90 43.63
CA GLY A 587 -41.12 17.29 44.13
C GLY A 587 -39.95 18.20 43.76
N SER A 588 -39.00 17.74 42.93
CA SER A 588 -37.82 18.52 42.52
C SER A 588 -38.15 19.84 41.81
N THR A 589 -37.14 20.69 41.65
CA THR A 589 -37.18 21.75 40.64
C THR A 589 -37.38 21.15 39.24
N PRO A 590 -38.12 21.82 38.33
CA PRO A 590 -38.43 21.26 37.02
C PRO A 590 -37.19 21.29 36.09
N LEU A 591 -36.64 20.11 35.79
CA LEU A 591 -35.43 19.93 34.98
C LEU A 591 -35.76 19.37 33.59
N GLU A 592 -34.86 19.57 32.62
CA GLU A 592 -34.97 18.88 31.32
C GLU A 592 -34.76 17.38 31.46
N GLY A 593 -35.64 16.61 30.82
CA GLY A 593 -35.52 15.18 30.65
C GLY A 593 -36.15 14.69 29.35
N PHE A 594 -36.33 13.39 29.29
CA PHE A 594 -37.10 12.71 28.24
C PHE A 594 -38.26 11.95 28.88
N LYS A 595 -39.40 11.94 28.19
CA LYS A 595 -40.49 10.98 28.39
C LYS A 595 -40.30 9.77 27.48
N GLY A 596 -40.90 8.65 27.88
CA GLY A 596 -40.76 7.34 27.26
C GLY A 596 -39.46 6.60 27.61
N ILE A 597 -38.79 6.99 28.70
CA ILE A 597 -37.57 6.33 29.18
C ILE A 597 -37.40 6.46 30.70
N THR A 598 -37.27 5.32 31.40
CA THR A 598 -36.84 5.25 32.79
C THR A 598 -35.51 4.50 32.91
N LEU A 599 -34.70 4.83 33.92
CA LEU A 599 -33.61 3.97 34.35
C LEU A 599 -34.18 2.74 35.06
N ILE A 600 -33.59 1.57 34.77
CA ILE A 600 -33.74 0.35 35.57
C ILE A 600 -32.80 0.48 36.78
N LYS A 601 -33.21 -0.02 37.95
CA LYS A 601 -32.47 0.04 39.21
C LYS A 601 -31.82 -1.28 39.56
#